data_AF-A0A6A6Y0J8-F1
#
_entry.id   AF-A0A6A6Y0J8-F1
#
_cell.length_a   1.000
_cell.length_b   1.000
_cell.length_c   1.000
_cell.angle_alpha   90.00
_cell.angle_beta   90.00
_cell.angle_gamma   90.00
#
_symmetry.space_group_name_H-M   'P 1'
#
loop_
_entity.id
_entity.type
_entity.pdbx_description
1 polymer ?
#
loop_
_entity_poly.entity_id
_entity_poly.type
_entity_poly.pdbx_seq_one_letter_code
_entity_poly.pdbx_strand_id
1 'polypeptide(L)'
;MSQRHHSRLSRCRQLRFIRKESCPDPGAASNPHTYRRPDSNTNRKCSAESVDWKIPARGFHVSIYPAVLGSDIAGVVSAIGPDVKNFKVSDRAMCQGDMLNPDKCAFQQYMVVSSIIACNIPENITNDEASTVCVASIAARVSLFHETGLAISPPFWPGVPSRKRSDMILITGGSTSVGQYCIQFCVLAGFKRILTTAALRTANS
;
A
#
# COMPACT_ATOMS: atom_id res chain seq x y z
N MET A 1 -17.52 -16.59 -24.76
CA MET A 1 -18.38 -15.38 -24.65
C MET A 1 -18.44 -14.75 -23.25
N SER A 2 -17.91 -15.36 -22.18
CA SER A 2 -18.04 -14.86 -20.79
C SER A 2 -17.04 -13.75 -20.38
N GLN A 3 -15.85 -13.67 -20.99
CA GLN A 3 -14.81 -12.71 -20.56
C GLN A 3 -15.04 -11.24 -20.99
N ARG A 4 -15.90 -10.98 -21.99
CA ARG A 4 -16.16 -9.60 -22.50
C ARG A 4 -17.19 -8.82 -21.67
N HIS A 5 -18.01 -9.48 -20.85
CA HIS A 5 -18.95 -8.79 -19.96
C HIS A 5 -18.31 -8.36 -18.63
N HIS A 6 -17.37 -9.14 -18.08
CA HIS A 6 -16.62 -8.73 -16.90
C HIS A 6 -15.76 -7.47 -17.13
N SER A 7 -15.26 -7.25 -18.35
CA SER A 7 -14.43 -6.07 -18.67
C SER A 7 -15.20 -4.76 -18.87
N ARG A 8 -16.52 -4.82 -19.12
CA ARG A 8 -17.39 -3.64 -19.14
C ARG A 8 -17.90 -3.29 -17.74
N LEU A 9 -18.27 -4.30 -16.95
CA LEU A 9 -18.70 -4.11 -15.56
C LEU A 9 -17.56 -3.55 -14.67
N SER A 10 -16.32 -3.97 -14.93
CA SER A 10 -15.16 -3.50 -14.16
C SER A 10 -14.84 -2.01 -14.37
N ARG A 11 -15.19 -1.42 -15.54
CA ARG A 11 -14.98 0.02 -15.81
C ARG A 11 -15.93 0.93 -15.05
N CYS A 12 -17.09 0.42 -14.64
CA CYS A 12 -18.12 1.29 -14.07
C CYS A 12 -17.76 1.81 -12.66
N ARG A 13 -16.91 1.09 -11.92
CA ARG A 13 -16.45 1.45 -10.57
C ARG A 13 -14.98 1.87 -10.52
N GLN A 14 -14.47 2.45 -11.60
CA GLN A 14 -13.05 2.80 -11.70
C GLN A 14 -12.80 4.29 -11.46
N LEU A 15 -11.71 4.59 -10.77
CA LEU A 15 -11.12 5.92 -10.66
C LEU A 15 -9.88 5.96 -11.54
N ARG A 16 -9.62 7.10 -12.18
CA ARG A 16 -8.32 7.41 -12.75
C ARG A 16 -7.64 8.48 -11.90
N PHE A 17 -6.45 8.19 -11.41
CA PHE A 17 -5.64 9.17 -10.67
C PHE A 17 -4.73 9.97 -11.59
N ILE A 18 -4.44 11.21 -11.19
CA ILE A 18 -3.25 11.97 -11.57
C ILE A 18 -2.34 12.06 -10.35
N ARG A 19 -1.08 11.70 -10.51
CA ARG A 19 -0.04 12.04 -9.54
C ARG A 19 0.36 13.51 -9.73
N LYS A 20 0.21 14.35 -8.70
CA LYS A 20 0.46 15.81 -8.81
C LYS A 20 1.95 16.14 -8.93
N GLU A 21 2.84 15.26 -8.48
CA GLU A 21 4.29 15.47 -8.55
C GLU A 21 4.99 14.24 -9.15
N SER A 22 5.69 14.46 -10.25
CA SER A 22 6.43 13.44 -10.99
C SER A 22 7.62 12.94 -10.18
N CYS A 23 7.57 11.69 -9.72
CA CYS A 23 8.81 10.92 -9.57
C CYS A 23 9.35 10.69 -10.99
N PRO A 24 10.66 10.90 -11.27
CA PRO A 24 11.23 10.52 -12.55
C PRO A 24 10.87 9.07 -12.83
N ASP A 25 10.36 8.78 -14.01
CA ASP A 25 10.09 7.41 -14.45
C ASP A 25 11.36 6.59 -14.15
N PRO A 26 11.32 5.61 -13.23
CA PRO A 26 12.50 4.80 -12.95
C PRO A 26 12.92 3.96 -14.17
N GLY A 27 12.19 4.07 -15.28
CA GLY A 27 12.21 3.19 -16.41
C GLY A 27 11.33 1.99 -16.07
N ALA A 28 10.46 1.59 -16.98
CA ALA A 28 9.90 0.24 -16.92
C ALA A 28 11.06 -0.74 -16.70
N ALA A 29 10.93 -1.65 -15.74
CA ALA A 29 11.97 -2.66 -15.55
C ALA A 29 12.12 -3.40 -16.90
N SER A 30 13.30 -3.36 -17.49
CA SER A 30 13.54 -3.92 -18.83
C SER A 30 13.98 -5.39 -18.75
N ASN A 31 14.56 -5.80 -17.62
CA ASN A 31 15.04 -7.15 -17.33
C ASN A 31 15.19 -7.32 -15.80
N PRO A 32 15.06 -8.54 -15.24
CA PRO A 32 15.32 -8.82 -13.82
C PRO A 32 16.69 -8.33 -13.29
N HIS A 33 17.72 -8.27 -14.13
CA HIS A 33 19.10 -7.94 -13.69
C HIS A 33 19.50 -6.46 -13.79
N THR A 34 18.66 -5.58 -14.32
CA THR A 34 19.02 -4.16 -14.58
C THR A 34 18.49 -3.16 -13.55
N TYR A 35 17.74 -3.60 -12.53
CA TYR A 35 17.28 -2.71 -11.46
C TYR A 35 18.42 -2.28 -10.54
N ARG A 36 18.99 -1.10 -10.80
CA ARG A 36 19.87 -0.42 -9.83
C ARG A 36 19.01 0.14 -8.71
N ARG A 37 19.37 -0.21 -7.46
CA ARG A 37 18.89 0.50 -6.26
C ARG A 37 19.01 2.01 -6.52
N PRO A 38 17.95 2.81 -6.32
CA PRO A 38 18.12 4.23 -6.11
C PRO A 38 18.99 4.40 -4.86
N ASP A 39 20.12 5.05 -5.04
CA ASP A 39 20.92 5.65 -4.01
C ASP A 39 20.04 6.51 -3.09
N SER A 40 20.25 6.37 -1.77
CA SER A 40 19.43 6.96 -0.70
C SER A 40 19.36 8.49 -0.71
N ASN A 41 20.07 9.14 -1.63
CA ASN A 41 20.14 10.59 -1.80
C ASN A 41 19.42 11.12 -3.06
N THR A 42 18.73 10.27 -3.84
CA THR A 42 17.89 10.77 -4.94
C THR A 42 16.47 11.01 -4.47
N ASN A 43 16.02 12.25 -4.63
CA ASN A 43 14.76 12.83 -4.19
C ASN A 43 13.54 12.21 -4.94
N ARG A 44 13.33 10.90 -4.80
CA ARG A 44 12.30 10.12 -5.51
C ARG A 44 11.03 10.08 -4.66
N LYS A 45 10.00 10.79 -5.11
CA LYS A 45 8.73 11.03 -4.42
C LYS A 45 7.78 9.82 -4.47
N CYS A 46 8.26 8.61 -4.17
CA CYS A 46 7.47 7.36 -4.12
C CYS A 46 7.85 6.50 -2.90
N SER A 47 6.86 5.90 -2.23
CA SER A 47 7.18 4.80 -1.30
C SER A 47 7.69 3.62 -2.11
N ALA A 48 8.89 3.14 -1.76
CA ALA A 48 9.46 1.92 -2.30
C ALA A 48 9.48 0.90 -1.17
N GLU A 49 8.61 -0.09 -1.27
CA GLU A 49 8.47 -1.14 -0.27
C GLU A 49 9.48 -2.26 -0.53
N SER A 50 9.70 -3.10 0.48
CA SER A 50 10.66 -4.21 0.38
C SER A 50 10.33 -5.22 -0.73
N VAL A 51 9.11 -5.19 -1.28
CA VAL A 51 8.70 -6.02 -2.42
C VAL A 51 9.19 -5.44 -3.75
N ASP A 52 9.23 -4.12 -3.90
CA ASP A 52 9.48 -3.47 -5.20
C ASP A 52 10.87 -3.77 -5.75
N TRP A 53 11.89 -3.91 -4.87
CA TRP A 53 13.23 -4.31 -5.31
C TRP A 53 13.37 -5.83 -5.53
N LYS A 54 12.55 -6.65 -4.86
CA LYS A 54 12.59 -8.12 -4.99
C LYS A 54 12.00 -8.59 -6.31
N ILE A 55 11.02 -7.86 -6.84
CA ILE A 55 10.36 -8.19 -8.12
C ILE A 55 11.38 -8.28 -9.25
N PRO A 56 12.16 -7.23 -9.59
CA PRO A 56 13.20 -7.37 -10.60
C PRO A 56 14.32 -8.30 -10.15
N ALA A 57 14.83 -8.15 -8.91
CA ALA A 57 16.04 -8.89 -8.50
C ALA A 57 15.86 -10.42 -8.37
N ARG A 58 14.63 -10.91 -8.15
CA ARG A 58 14.35 -12.34 -7.88
C ARG A 58 13.25 -12.92 -8.77
N GLY A 59 12.70 -12.17 -9.72
CA GLY A 59 11.55 -12.62 -10.54
C GLY A 59 10.29 -12.87 -9.71
N PHE A 60 10.14 -12.16 -8.59
CA PHE A 60 9.02 -12.34 -7.68
C PHE A 60 7.76 -11.69 -8.30
N HIS A 61 6.69 -12.45 -8.51
CA HIS A 61 5.38 -12.02 -9.06
C HIS A 61 5.33 -11.52 -10.52
N VAL A 62 6.42 -11.05 -11.12
CA VAL A 62 6.47 -10.60 -12.53
C VAL A 62 7.46 -11.45 -13.32
N SER A 63 7.00 -12.09 -14.39
CA SER A 63 7.81 -12.96 -15.27
C SER A 63 7.97 -12.43 -16.69
N ILE A 64 7.26 -11.35 -17.06
CA ILE A 64 7.23 -10.78 -18.42
C ILE A 64 7.62 -9.30 -18.32
N TYR A 65 8.56 -8.89 -19.17
CA TYR A 65 9.09 -7.53 -19.24
C TYR A 65 8.93 -6.97 -20.68
N PRO A 66 8.82 -5.64 -20.86
CA PRO A 66 8.86 -4.58 -19.85
C PRO A 66 7.62 -4.54 -18.96
N ALA A 67 7.80 -4.18 -17.69
CA ALA A 67 6.70 -4.11 -16.71
C ALA A 67 6.70 -2.79 -15.93
N VAL A 68 5.51 -2.25 -15.70
CA VAL A 68 5.26 -1.15 -14.76
C VAL A 68 5.21 -1.75 -13.36
N LEU A 69 5.94 -1.16 -12.40
CA LEU A 69 6.03 -1.66 -11.02
C LEU A 69 5.35 -0.70 -10.04
N GLY A 70 5.48 -0.98 -8.74
CA GLY A 70 4.97 -0.15 -7.66
C GLY A 70 3.54 -0.53 -7.27
N SER A 71 3.30 -0.49 -5.96
CA SER A 71 2.01 -0.87 -5.37
C SER A 71 1.31 0.27 -4.64
N ASP A 72 2.02 1.26 -4.09
CA ASP A 72 1.38 2.36 -3.37
C ASP A 72 1.23 3.63 -4.21
N ILE A 73 0.01 4.19 -4.24
CA ILE A 73 -0.28 5.49 -4.85
C ILE A 73 -1.00 6.42 -3.88
N ALA A 74 -0.73 7.71 -4.05
CA ALA A 74 -1.55 8.81 -3.56
C ALA A 74 -1.57 9.91 -4.63
N GLY A 75 -2.74 10.50 -4.86
CA GLY A 75 -2.90 11.49 -5.92
C GLY A 75 -4.27 12.14 -5.94
N VAL A 76 -4.58 12.78 -7.07
CA VAL A 76 -5.84 13.49 -7.30
C VAL A 76 -6.69 12.69 -8.28
N VAL A 77 -7.98 12.56 -8.02
CA VAL A 77 -8.93 11.91 -8.92
C VAL A 77 -9.12 12.77 -10.16
N SER A 78 -8.76 12.23 -11.32
CA SER A 78 -8.87 12.89 -12.62
C SER A 78 -10.15 12.54 -13.37
N ALA A 79 -10.65 11.32 -13.18
CA ALA A 79 -11.90 10.86 -13.76
C ALA A 79 -12.53 9.78 -12.88
N ILE A 80 -13.86 9.68 -12.94
CA ILE A 80 -14.65 8.68 -12.21
C ILE A 80 -15.53 7.90 -13.20
N GLY A 81 -15.71 6.61 -12.94
CA GLY A 81 -16.68 5.78 -13.65
C GLY A 81 -18.13 6.13 -13.30
N PRO A 82 -19.10 5.76 -14.15
CA PRO A 82 -20.51 6.13 -13.98
C PRO A 82 -21.15 5.62 -12.68
N ASP A 83 -20.63 4.54 -12.09
CA ASP A 83 -21.18 3.95 -10.85
C ASP A 83 -20.43 4.41 -9.58
N VAL A 84 -19.44 5.28 -9.71
CA VAL A 84 -18.68 5.79 -8.57
C VAL A 84 -19.49 6.89 -7.87
N LYS A 85 -19.82 6.67 -6.60
CA LYS A 85 -20.59 7.62 -5.77
C LYS A 85 -19.80 8.23 -4.63
N ASN A 86 -18.69 7.61 -4.23
CA ASN A 86 -17.91 7.94 -3.04
C ASN A 86 -16.71 8.87 -3.32
N PHE A 87 -16.50 9.27 -4.57
CA PHE A 87 -15.43 10.17 -4.99
C PHE A 87 -15.93 11.15 -6.04
N LYS A 88 -15.28 12.30 -6.11
CA LYS A 88 -15.47 13.35 -7.10
C LYS A 88 -14.15 13.63 -7.80
N VAL A 89 -14.23 14.20 -9.00
CA VAL A 89 -13.05 14.76 -9.66
C VAL A 89 -12.44 15.83 -8.76
N SER A 90 -11.12 15.87 -8.72
CA SER A 90 -10.29 16.70 -7.83
C SER A 90 -10.18 16.24 -6.37
N ASP A 91 -10.89 15.18 -5.95
CA ASP A 91 -10.66 14.58 -4.62
C ASP A 91 -9.24 14.03 -4.51
N ARG A 92 -8.66 14.11 -3.31
CA ARG A 92 -7.38 13.48 -3.00
C ARG A 92 -7.63 12.06 -2.50
N ALA A 93 -6.97 11.08 -3.09
CA ALA A 93 -7.19 9.68 -2.73
C ALA A 93 -5.92 8.84 -2.87
N MET A 94 -5.86 7.79 -2.06
CA MET A 94 -4.77 6.82 -1.97
C MET A 94 -5.31 5.40 -2.08
N CYS A 95 -4.50 4.48 -2.59
CA CYS A 95 -4.83 3.07 -2.63
C CYS A 95 -3.60 2.19 -2.86
N GLN A 96 -3.78 0.90 -2.61
CA GLN A 96 -2.88 -0.14 -3.10
C GLN A 96 -3.31 -0.57 -4.52
N GLY A 97 -2.38 -0.46 -5.47
CA GLY A 97 -2.47 -0.97 -6.83
C GLY A 97 -2.20 -2.48 -6.92
N ASP A 98 -2.26 -3.00 -8.15
CA ASP A 98 -2.11 -4.41 -8.47
C ASP A 98 -0.84 -4.61 -9.31
N MET A 99 0.10 -5.39 -8.78
CA MET A 99 1.41 -5.62 -9.40
C MET A 99 1.36 -6.55 -10.63
N LEU A 100 0.22 -7.23 -10.88
CA LEU A 100 0.06 -8.13 -12.02
C LEU A 100 -0.65 -7.48 -13.21
N ASN A 101 -1.23 -6.30 -13.02
CA ASN A 101 -1.94 -5.59 -14.05
C ASN A 101 -1.29 -4.22 -14.32
N PRO A 102 -0.62 -4.03 -15.48
CA PRO A 102 0.08 -2.79 -15.80
C PRO A 102 -0.77 -1.52 -15.67
N ASP A 103 -2.07 -1.58 -15.98
CA ASP A 103 -3.00 -0.43 -15.87
C ASP A 103 -3.27 -0.02 -14.40
N LYS A 104 -2.85 -0.87 -13.46
CA LYS A 104 -3.09 -0.77 -12.01
C LYS A 104 -1.80 -0.75 -11.20
N CYS A 105 -0.64 -0.58 -11.84
CA CYS A 105 0.63 -0.40 -11.15
C CYS A 105 0.85 1.06 -10.78
N ALA A 106 1.59 1.35 -9.70
CA ALA A 106 1.67 2.70 -9.15
C ALA A 106 2.76 3.58 -9.78
N PHE A 107 3.81 3.02 -10.38
CA PHE A 107 4.92 3.79 -10.97
C PHE A 107 4.61 4.28 -12.39
N GLN A 108 3.48 4.99 -12.53
CA GLN A 108 3.05 5.66 -13.75
C GLN A 108 2.28 6.94 -13.40
N GLN A 109 2.08 7.81 -14.38
CA GLN A 109 1.40 9.10 -14.16
C GLN A 109 -0.11 8.94 -13.90
N TYR A 110 -0.72 7.93 -14.54
CA TYR A 110 -2.13 7.62 -14.44
C TYR A 110 -2.32 6.16 -14.10
N MET A 111 -3.12 5.88 -13.09
CA MET A 111 -3.48 4.52 -12.71
C MET A 111 -5.00 4.40 -12.60
N VAL A 112 -5.52 3.27 -13.03
CA VAL A 112 -6.94 2.94 -12.91
C VAL A 112 -7.16 2.01 -11.71
N VAL A 113 -8.03 2.39 -10.76
CA VAL A 113 -8.32 1.54 -9.59
C VAL A 113 -9.80 1.41 -9.32
N SER A 114 -10.17 0.39 -8.55
CA SER A 114 -11.54 0.27 -8.06
C SER A 114 -11.81 1.29 -6.96
N SER A 115 -12.94 2.01 -7.04
CA SER A 115 -13.37 2.94 -5.99
C SER A 115 -13.68 2.27 -4.64
N ILE A 116 -13.77 0.94 -4.62
CA ILE A 116 -14.02 0.13 -3.41
C ILE A 116 -12.74 0.02 -2.55
N ILE A 117 -11.57 0.03 -3.18
CA ILE A 117 -10.27 -0.15 -2.50
C ILE A 117 -9.52 1.18 -2.34
N ALA A 118 -10.10 2.28 -2.83
CA ALA A 118 -9.55 3.61 -2.69
C ALA A 118 -10.08 4.27 -1.41
N CYS A 119 -9.22 5.07 -0.79
CA CYS A 119 -9.53 5.85 0.40
C CYS A 119 -9.27 7.33 0.13
N ASN A 120 -10.12 8.21 0.68
CA ASN A 120 -9.84 9.65 0.69
C ASN A 120 -8.60 9.95 1.53
N ILE A 121 -7.79 10.89 1.08
CA ILE A 121 -6.65 11.40 1.84
C ILE A 121 -7.16 12.54 2.73
N PRO A 122 -6.99 12.46 4.06
CA PRO A 122 -7.32 13.56 4.96
C PRO A 122 -6.61 14.87 4.60
N GLU A 123 -7.27 16.01 4.87
CA GLU A 123 -6.72 17.34 4.54
C GLU A 123 -5.41 17.64 5.28
N ASN A 124 -5.21 17.03 6.46
CA ASN A 124 -4.08 17.29 7.34
C ASN A 124 -2.81 16.50 6.98
N ILE A 125 -2.82 15.66 5.95
CA ILE A 125 -1.62 14.98 5.46
C ILE A 125 -1.38 15.29 3.99
N THR A 126 -0.13 15.28 3.57
CA THR A 126 0.30 15.47 2.18
C THR A 126 0.09 14.19 1.35
N ASN A 127 0.18 14.31 0.02
CA ASN A 127 0.12 13.12 -0.85
C ASN A 127 1.35 12.22 -0.63
N ASP A 128 2.51 12.81 -0.34
CA ASP A 128 3.74 12.06 -0.10
C ASP A 128 3.61 11.22 1.17
N GLU A 129 3.12 11.80 2.28
CA GLU A 129 2.82 11.05 3.50
C GLU A 129 1.79 9.95 3.25
N ALA A 130 0.69 10.27 2.55
CA ALA A 130 -0.36 9.30 2.23
C ALA A 130 0.15 8.13 1.37
N SER A 131 1.15 8.36 0.51
CA SER A 131 1.74 7.32 -0.34
C SER A 131 2.52 6.25 0.44
N THR A 132 2.81 6.49 1.73
CA THR A 132 3.51 5.53 2.60
C THR A 132 2.56 4.65 3.43
N VAL A 133 1.25 4.87 3.30
CA VAL A 133 0.25 4.27 4.19
C VAL A 133 -0.24 2.92 3.68
N CYS A 134 -0.45 2.77 2.37
CA CYS A 134 -1.32 1.73 1.83
C CYS A 134 -0.82 0.31 2.11
N VAL A 135 0.27 -0.16 1.48
CA VAL A 135 0.77 -1.53 1.66
C VAL A 135 1.11 -1.81 3.12
N ALA A 136 1.80 -0.88 3.79
CA ALA A 136 2.28 -1.11 5.14
C ALA A 136 1.13 -1.25 6.16
N SER A 137 0.10 -0.40 6.06
CA SER A 137 -1.09 -0.49 6.92
C SER A 137 -1.95 -1.70 6.58
N ILE A 138 -2.10 -2.06 5.31
CA ILE A 138 -2.85 -3.26 4.90
C ILE A 138 -2.16 -4.52 5.44
N ALA A 139 -0.84 -4.62 5.30
CA ALA A 139 -0.06 -5.73 5.85
C ALA A 139 -0.21 -5.85 7.37
N ALA A 140 -0.12 -4.73 8.09
CA ALA A 140 -0.35 -4.69 9.54
C ALA A 140 -1.78 -5.08 9.93
N ARG A 141 -2.78 -4.64 9.17
CA ARG A 141 -4.19 -4.99 9.39
C ARG A 141 -4.42 -6.48 9.19
N VAL A 142 -3.91 -7.04 8.10
CA VAL A 142 -4.07 -8.48 7.79
C VAL A 142 -3.36 -9.33 8.83
N SER A 143 -2.12 -8.98 9.21
CA SER A 143 -1.36 -9.76 10.19
C SER A 143 -2.02 -9.77 11.58
N LEU A 144 -2.61 -8.66 12.01
CA LEU A 144 -3.24 -8.57 13.33
C LEU A 144 -4.67 -9.13 13.32
N PHE A 145 -5.51 -8.68 12.40
CA PHE A 145 -6.97 -8.80 12.53
C PHE A 145 -7.60 -9.84 11.60
N HIS A 146 -6.92 -10.25 10.53
CA HIS A 146 -7.47 -11.26 9.62
C HIS A 146 -7.34 -12.66 10.21
N GLU A 147 -8.22 -13.58 9.79
CA GLU A 147 -8.23 -14.98 10.23
C GLU A 147 -6.94 -15.74 9.86
N THR A 148 -6.26 -15.32 8.80
CA THR A 148 -4.96 -15.88 8.39
C THR A 148 -3.78 -15.29 9.18
N GLY A 149 -4.03 -14.26 10.00
CA GLY A 149 -3.06 -13.63 10.89
C GLY A 149 -3.25 -14.08 12.33
N LEU A 150 -3.23 -13.13 13.27
CA LEU A 150 -3.47 -13.38 14.69
C LEU A 150 -4.96 -13.41 15.07
N ALA A 151 -5.87 -13.11 14.13
CA ALA A 151 -7.32 -13.06 14.36
C ALA A 151 -7.73 -12.25 15.60
N ILE A 152 -6.98 -11.19 15.91
CA ILE A 152 -7.31 -10.25 16.98
C ILE A 152 -8.63 -9.56 16.61
N SER A 153 -9.57 -9.48 17.55
CA SER A 153 -10.78 -8.68 17.37
C SER A 153 -10.43 -7.23 17.03
N PRO A 154 -10.89 -6.70 15.88
CA PRO A 154 -10.56 -5.33 15.47
C PRO A 154 -11.18 -4.31 16.42
N PRO A 155 -10.46 -3.27 16.88
CA PRO A 155 -10.96 -2.32 17.86
C PRO A 155 -12.20 -1.53 17.43
N PHE A 156 -12.40 -1.41 16.13
CA PHE A 156 -13.45 -0.61 15.51
C PHE A 156 -14.74 -1.41 15.26
N TRP A 157 -14.82 -2.66 15.74
CA TRP A 157 -16.05 -3.45 15.67
C TRP A 157 -16.91 -3.27 16.93
N PRO A 158 -18.24 -3.14 16.78
CA PRO A 158 -19.13 -3.05 17.92
C PRO A 158 -19.08 -4.35 18.74
N GLY A 159 -19.09 -4.22 20.08
CA GLY A 159 -19.13 -5.37 21.00
C GLY A 159 -17.78 -6.04 21.27
N VAL A 160 -16.66 -5.46 20.85
CA VAL A 160 -15.33 -6.00 21.11
C VAL A 160 -14.97 -5.82 22.61
N PRO A 161 -14.69 -6.90 23.35
CA PRO A 161 -14.35 -6.79 24.76
C PRO A 161 -13.03 -6.04 24.94
N SER A 162 -12.95 -5.24 25.99
CA SER A 162 -11.72 -4.55 26.35
C SER A 162 -10.60 -5.56 26.65
N ARG A 163 -9.38 -5.27 26.17
CA ARG A 163 -8.17 -6.02 26.49
C ARG A 163 -7.91 -6.03 28.00
N LYS A 164 -7.46 -7.17 28.51
CA LYS A 164 -7.01 -7.26 29.92
C LYS A 164 -5.65 -6.59 30.06
N ARG A 165 -5.33 -6.12 31.27
CA ARG A 165 -4.00 -5.54 31.59
C ARG A 165 -2.85 -6.54 31.39
N SER A 166 -3.15 -7.84 31.50
CA SER A 166 -2.22 -8.94 31.24
C SER A 166 -1.92 -9.18 29.76
N ASP A 167 -2.77 -8.67 28.85
CA ASP A 167 -2.62 -8.92 27.42
C ASP A 167 -1.39 -8.16 26.91
N MET A 168 -0.46 -8.90 26.32
CA MET A 168 0.80 -8.40 25.80
C MET A 168 0.99 -8.88 24.36
N ILE A 169 1.64 -8.05 23.55
CA ILE A 169 2.06 -8.41 22.21
C ILE A 169 3.53 -8.04 21.99
N LEU A 170 4.26 -8.91 21.28
CA LEU A 170 5.62 -8.67 20.83
C LEU A 170 5.61 -8.41 19.32
N ILE A 171 6.16 -7.27 18.91
CA ILE A 171 6.32 -6.85 17.51
C ILE A 171 7.81 -6.91 17.18
N THR A 172 8.20 -7.88 16.37
CA THR A 172 9.59 -7.96 15.89
C THR A 172 9.79 -7.01 14.72
N GLY A 173 10.79 -6.13 14.79
CA GLY A 173 11.05 -5.15 13.74
C GLY A 173 10.10 -3.95 13.77
N GLY A 174 9.79 -3.42 14.95
CA GLY A 174 8.91 -2.26 15.10
C GLY A 174 9.42 -1.00 14.42
N SER A 175 10.71 -0.89 14.10
CA SER A 175 11.26 0.25 13.31
C SER A 175 10.95 0.18 11.82
N THR A 176 10.32 -0.88 11.33
CA THR A 176 9.87 -0.99 9.92
C THR A 176 8.56 -0.24 9.70
N SER A 177 8.24 0.12 8.46
CA SER A 177 6.95 0.75 8.09
C SER A 177 5.76 -0.07 8.60
N VAL A 178 5.73 -1.37 8.31
CA VAL A 178 4.70 -2.31 8.78
C VAL A 178 4.68 -2.38 10.32
N GLY A 179 5.85 -2.48 10.96
CA GLY A 179 5.97 -2.56 12.41
C GLY A 179 5.39 -1.34 13.14
N GLN A 180 5.63 -0.14 12.62
CA GLN A 180 5.06 1.09 13.16
C GLN A 180 3.53 1.11 13.07
N TYR A 181 2.94 0.66 11.95
CA TYR A 181 1.48 0.52 11.85
C TYR A 181 0.93 -0.56 12.78
N CYS A 182 1.62 -1.69 12.95
CA CYS A 182 1.23 -2.72 13.91
C CYS A 182 1.17 -2.15 15.34
N ILE A 183 2.16 -1.35 15.76
CA ILE A 183 2.17 -0.72 17.08
C ILE A 183 0.94 0.17 17.25
N GLN A 184 0.67 1.05 16.29
CA GLN A 184 -0.49 1.95 16.33
C GLN A 184 -1.82 1.18 16.39
N PHE A 185 -1.97 0.13 15.58
CA PHE A 185 -3.15 -0.73 15.62
C PHE A 185 -3.29 -1.50 16.93
N CYS A 186 -2.20 -1.92 17.56
CA CYS A 186 -2.24 -2.56 18.87
C CYS A 186 -2.66 -1.59 19.97
N VAL A 187 -2.19 -0.33 19.92
CA VAL A 187 -2.64 0.73 20.83
C VAL A 187 -4.15 0.94 20.68
N LEU A 188 -4.64 1.07 19.45
CA LEU A 188 -6.07 1.20 19.16
C LEU A 188 -6.86 -0.04 19.61
N ALA A 189 -6.30 -1.24 19.43
CA ALA A 189 -6.85 -2.51 19.91
C ALA A 189 -6.88 -2.65 21.44
N GLY A 190 -6.37 -1.66 22.17
CA GLY A 190 -6.42 -1.59 23.63
C GLY A 190 -5.27 -2.30 24.35
N PHE A 191 -4.24 -2.75 23.64
CA PHE A 191 -3.07 -3.37 24.28
C PHE A 191 -2.37 -2.36 25.19
N LYS A 192 -2.14 -2.75 26.44
CA LYS A 192 -1.43 -1.93 27.43
C LYS A 192 0.07 -2.24 27.49
N ARG A 193 0.48 -3.38 26.96
CA ARG A 193 1.87 -3.84 26.94
C ARG A 193 2.24 -4.24 25.52
N ILE A 194 2.97 -3.38 24.84
CA ILE A 194 3.48 -3.63 23.49
C ILE A 194 5.01 -3.66 23.61
N LEU A 195 5.58 -4.85 23.42
CA LEU A 195 7.02 -5.04 23.33
C LEU A 195 7.42 -4.95 21.86
N THR A 196 8.54 -4.30 21.58
CA THR A 196 9.06 -4.24 20.21
C THR A 196 10.56 -4.40 20.18
N THR A 197 11.06 -5.02 19.11
CA THR A 197 12.49 -4.99 18.79
C THR A 197 12.74 -3.96 17.68
N ALA A 198 13.79 -3.16 17.84
CA ALA A 198 14.29 -2.24 16.84
C ALA A 198 15.81 -2.31 16.85
N ALA A 199 16.44 -2.29 15.68
CA ALA A 199 17.89 -2.34 15.55
C ALA A 199 18.41 -0.97 15.08
N LEU A 200 19.43 -0.44 15.76
CA LEU A 200 20.13 0.80 15.38
C LEU A 200 21.20 0.55 14.30
N ARG A 201 21.66 -0.69 14.15
CA ARG A 201 22.65 -1.15 13.17
C ARG A 201 22.31 -2.55 12.69
N THR A 202 22.49 -2.80 11.40
CA THR A 202 22.56 -4.16 10.86
C THR A 202 23.84 -4.80 11.41
N ALA A 203 23.74 -5.95 12.07
CA ALA A 203 24.91 -6.71 12.43
C ALA A 203 25.59 -7.17 11.13
N ASN A 204 26.69 -6.52 10.75
CA ASN A 204 27.57 -7.06 9.72
C ASN A 204 28.32 -8.23 10.36
N SER A 205 27.84 -9.44 10.10
CA SER A 205 28.59 -10.69 10.26
C SER A 205 29.09 -11.13 8.90
#